data_AF-A0AAW5WFH8-F1
#
_entry.id   AF-A0AAW5WFH8-F1
#
_cell.length_a   1.000
_cell.length_b   1.000
_cell.length_c   1.000
_cell.angle_alpha   90.00
_cell.angle_beta   90.00
_cell.angle_gamma   90.00
#
_symmetry.space_group_name_H-M   'P 1'
#
loop_
_entity.id
_entity.type
_entity.pdbx_description
1 polymer ?
#
loop_
_entity_poly.entity_id
_entity_poly.type
_entity_poly.pdbx_seq_one_letter_code
_entity_poly.pdbx_strand_id
1 'polypeptide(L)'
;MVTINKLEIENVKRVKAVKLEPSATGLTIVGGNNNQGKTSVLDAIAWALGGNKYKPSQAQREGSTIPPSLKITLSNGLIVERSGKNSTLKVIDPSGNKAGQNLLDSFVEELAINLPKFMEQTSKEKAKTLLQIIGVGPQLTELEMQEKAKYDERHAIGVIADQKEKFAKEQPYYPDAPKELVSISELIQQQQEILAKNGENARKRQNLIAIQNQHASATAEVERLEQLLADARTKEEKLAQDLAIANTDAMDLIDESTEEIEKSIAEIDEINRKVRANLDKDKAEEDAKGYREQYKELDNVIADIRKQKTDLLTNADLPLSGLSVDDGELLYLGQRWDNMSGSQQLQVATAIVRKLKPECGFVLIDKLEQMDQLTLQEFGAWLEKEGLQAIATRVSTGGECSVIIEDGYSVTPETIQTPQGWQGGF
;
A
#
# COMPACT_ATOMS: atom_id res chain seq x y z
N MET A 1 7.92 -33.95 -16.89
CA MET A 1 8.90 -33.84 -15.80
C MET A 1 10.06 -34.76 -16.09
N VAL A 2 11.28 -34.28 -15.90
CA VAL A 2 12.51 -35.04 -16.09
C VAL A 2 13.10 -35.36 -14.73
N THR A 3 13.18 -36.64 -14.40
CA THR A 3 13.84 -37.20 -13.21
C THR A 3 15.20 -37.84 -13.56
N ILE A 4 15.99 -38.16 -12.55
CA ILE A 4 17.24 -38.91 -12.67
C ILE A 4 16.93 -40.41 -12.57
N ASN A 5 17.28 -41.19 -13.59
CA ASN A 5 17.10 -42.65 -13.56
C ASN A 5 18.31 -43.36 -12.96
N LYS A 6 19.51 -42.87 -13.27
CA LYS A 6 20.75 -43.55 -12.89
C LYS A 6 21.88 -42.55 -12.72
N LEU A 7 22.69 -42.78 -11.70
CA LEU A 7 23.84 -41.97 -11.32
C LEU A 7 25.06 -42.86 -11.11
N GLU A 8 26.16 -42.51 -11.76
CA GLU A 8 27.47 -43.13 -11.59
C GLU A 8 28.50 -42.03 -11.33
N ILE A 9 29.18 -42.09 -10.18
CA ILE A 9 30.15 -41.10 -9.71
C ILE A 9 31.43 -41.82 -9.33
N GLU A 10 32.56 -41.40 -9.89
CA GLU A 10 33.88 -41.91 -9.53
C GLU A 10 34.87 -40.78 -9.27
N ASN A 11 35.67 -40.94 -8.22
CA ASN A 11 36.79 -40.04 -7.87
C ASN A 11 36.41 -38.54 -7.73
N VAL A 12 35.20 -38.26 -7.23
CA VAL A 12 34.72 -36.88 -7.00
C VAL A 12 34.67 -36.55 -5.52
N LYS A 13 35.43 -35.54 -5.09
CA LYS A 13 35.57 -35.14 -3.67
C LYS A 13 35.89 -36.34 -2.78
N ARG A 14 34.96 -36.80 -1.92
CA ARG A 14 35.15 -37.98 -1.05
C ARG A 14 34.65 -39.29 -1.67
N VAL A 15 33.94 -39.23 -2.80
CA VAL A 15 33.43 -40.41 -3.49
C VAL A 15 34.56 -41.14 -4.20
N LYS A 16 34.67 -42.45 -3.95
CA LYS A 16 35.52 -43.38 -4.69
C LYS A 16 34.76 -43.94 -5.88
N ALA A 17 33.65 -44.61 -5.62
CA ALA A 17 32.73 -45.13 -6.64
C ALA A 17 31.31 -45.27 -6.04
N VAL A 18 30.35 -44.54 -6.59
CA VAL A 18 28.94 -44.60 -6.19
C VAL A 18 28.10 -44.87 -7.42
N LYS A 19 27.24 -45.89 -7.30
CA LYS A 19 26.18 -46.17 -8.27
C LYS A 19 24.84 -46.12 -7.55
N LEU A 20 23.91 -45.32 -8.07
CA LEU A 20 22.60 -45.12 -7.48
C LEU A 20 21.53 -45.08 -8.57
N GLU A 21 20.45 -45.81 -8.36
CA GLU A 21 19.24 -45.79 -9.19
C GLU A 21 18.10 -45.30 -8.28
N PRO A 22 17.87 -43.97 -8.21
CA PRO A 22 16.86 -43.40 -7.31
C PRO A 22 15.45 -43.74 -7.80
N SER A 23 14.50 -43.81 -6.86
CA SER A 23 13.08 -44.01 -7.17
C SER A 23 12.57 -42.89 -8.07
N ALA A 24 11.75 -43.22 -9.08
CA ALA A 24 11.24 -42.23 -10.04
C ALA A 24 10.38 -41.13 -9.39
N THR A 25 9.77 -41.42 -8.24
CA THR A 25 9.00 -40.50 -7.41
C THR A 25 9.28 -40.80 -5.94
N GLY A 26 8.98 -39.85 -5.06
CA GLY A 26 9.17 -40.03 -3.62
C GLY A 26 10.61 -39.76 -3.18
N LEU A 27 10.95 -40.32 -2.02
CA LEU A 27 12.19 -39.99 -1.32
C LEU A 27 13.24 -41.10 -1.48
N THR A 28 14.40 -40.76 -2.06
CA THR A 28 15.61 -41.59 -2.07
C THR A 28 16.62 -41.04 -1.08
N ILE A 29 16.95 -41.83 -0.05
CA ILE A 29 17.85 -41.38 1.03
C ILE A 29 19.23 -42.00 0.86
N VAL A 30 20.23 -41.12 0.74
CA VAL A 30 21.65 -41.42 0.79
C VAL A 30 22.11 -41.30 2.24
N GLY A 31 22.18 -42.44 2.92
CA GLY A 31 22.62 -42.59 4.31
C GLY A 31 24.13 -42.76 4.46
N GLY A 32 24.59 -42.88 5.70
CA GLY A 32 25.98 -43.06 6.10
C GLY A 32 26.39 -42.13 7.24
N ASN A 33 27.50 -42.47 7.89
CA ASN A 33 28.07 -41.63 8.95
C ASN A 33 28.64 -40.31 8.40
N ASN A 34 29.01 -39.40 9.30
CA ASN A 34 29.70 -38.17 8.91
C ASN A 34 31.02 -38.48 8.20
N ASN A 35 31.42 -37.59 7.29
CA ASN A 35 32.64 -37.68 6.49
C ASN A 35 32.73 -38.83 5.47
N GLN A 36 31.69 -39.64 5.29
CA GLN A 36 31.72 -40.76 4.34
C GLN A 36 31.55 -40.37 2.86
N GLY A 37 31.08 -39.15 2.58
CA GLY A 37 30.92 -38.65 1.20
C GLY A 37 29.48 -38.43 0.74
N LYS A 38 28.48 -38.52 1.63
CA LYS A 38 27.06 -38.24 1.34
C LYS A 38 26.83 -36.93 0.57
N THR A 39 27.25 -35.79 1.13
CA THR A 39 27.12 -34.47 0.48
C THR A 39 27.91 -34.40 -0.83
N SER A 40 29.01 -35.15 -0.96
CA SER A 40 29.76 -35.23 -2.21
C SER A 40 28.97 -35.89 -3.34
N VAL A 41 27.99 -36.74 -3.04
CA VAL A 41 27.05 -37.29 -4.03
C VAL A 41 26.13 -36.19 -4.55
N LEU A 42 25.54 -35.38 -3.67
CA LEU A 42 24.69 -34.26 -4.09
C LEU A 42 25.47 -33.20 -4.87
N ASP A 43 26.67 -32.83 -4.40
CA ASP A 43 27.56 -31.89 -5.10
C ASP A 43 27.93 -32.38 -6.51
N ALA A 44 28.14 -33.69 -6.67
CA ALA A 44 28.44 -34.30 -7.95
C ALA A 44 27.24 -34.21 -8.92
N ILE A 45 26.02 -34.42 -8.43
CA ILE A 45 24.79 -34.25 -9.23
C ILE A 45 24.63 -32.77 -9.62
N ALA A 46 24.77 -31.84 -8.67
CA ALA A 46 24.67 -30.41 -8.91
C ALA A 46 25.71 -29.93 -9.93
N TRP A 47 26.95 -30.43 -9.87
CA TRP A 47 27.99 -30.13 -10.85
C TRP A 47 27.72 -30.73 -12.23
N ALA A 48 27.26 -31.97 -12.29
CA ALA A 48 26.90 -32.61 -13.55
C ALA A 48 25.82 -31.83 -14.28
N LEU A 49 24.74 -31.45 -13.58
CA LEU A 49 23.55 -30.87 -14.17
C LEU A 49 23.56 -29.34 -14.23
N GLY A 50 24.17 -28.64 -13.27
CA GLY A 50 24.16 -27.19 -13.15
C GLY A 50 25.37 -26.46 -13.75
N GLY A 51 26.27 -27.19 -14.41
CA GLY A 51 27.41 -26.55 -15.07
C GLY A 51 28.57 -26.19 -14.13
N ASN A 52 29.50 -25.39 -14.65
CA ASN A 52 30.72 -25.02 -13.92
C ASN A 52 30.47 -24.13 -12.68
N LYS A 53 29.28 -23.54 -12.54
CA LYS A 53 28.87 -22.78 -11.36
C LYS A 53 28.90 -23.62 -10.08
N TYR A 54 28.71 -24.93 -10.22
CA TYR A 54 28.73 -25.90 -9.13
C TYR A 54 30.00 -26.75 -9.10
N LYS A 55 31.00 -26.41 -9.92
CA LYS A 55 32.26 -27.13 -9.94
C LYS A 55 32.96 -26.95 -8.59
N PRO A 56 33.28 -28.04 -7.87
CA PRO A 56 34.09 -27.93 -6.66
C PRO A 56 35.46 -27.32 -6.98
N SER A 57 35.98 -26.49 -6.07
CA SER A 57 37.34 -25.93 -6.19
C SER A 57 38.39 -27.04 -6.37
N GLN A 58 38.23 -28.12 -5.60
CA GLN A 58 38.97 -29.37 -5.73
C GLN A 58 37.99 -30.53 -6.02
N ALA A 59 37.72 -30.80 -7.29
CA ALA A 59 36.79 -31.84 -7.70
C ALA A 59 37.40 -33.26 -7.63
N GLN A 60 38.69 -33.40 -7.94
CA GLN A 60 39.40 -34.69 -7.89
C GLN A 60 39.57 -35.16 -6.45
N ARG A 61 39.24 -36.42 -6.21
CA ARG A 61 39.43 -37.07 -4.93
C ARG A 61 40.89 -37.02 -4.49
N GLU A 62 41.10 -36.62 -3.24
CA GLU A 62 42.42 -36.55 -2.63
C GLU A 62 43.09 -37.94 -2.65
N GLY A 63 44.34 -37.98 -3.12
CA GLY A 63 45.10 -39.22 -3.26
C GLY A 63 44.74 -40.10 -4.46
N SER A 64 43.78 -39.72 -5.32
CA SER A 64 43.48 -40.45 -6.56
C SER A 64 44.33 -39.92 -7.72
N THR A 65 44.91 -40.81 -8.52
CA THR A 65 45.58 -40.47 -9.80
C THR A 65 44.62 -40.49 -10.99
N ILE A 66 43.40 -41.00 -10.78
CA ILE A 66 42.36 -41.11 -11.80
C ILE A 66 41.50 -39.84 -11.76
N PRO A 67 41.26 -39.20 -12.92
CA PRO A 67 40.44 -37.98 -12.96
C PRO A 67 38.97 -38.28 -12.60
N PRO A 68 38.21 -37.27 -12.13
CA PRO A 68 36.77 -37.36 -11.90
C PRO A 68 36.00 -37.91 -13.11
N SER A 69 35.07 -38.82 -12.84
CA SER A 69 34.10 -39.31 -13.82
C SER A 69 32.69 -39.23 -13.25
N LEU A 70 31.78 -38.64 -14.00
CA LEU A 70 30.37 -38.50 -13.67
C LEU A 70 29.54 -38.94 -14.87
N LYS A 71 28.51 -39.75 -14.64
CA LYS A 71 27.53 -40.12 -15.64
C LYS A 71 26.14 -40.15 -15.02
N ILE A 72 25.23 -39.35 -15.57
CA ILE A 72 23.83 -39.27 -15.16
C ILE A 72 22.97 -39.64 -16.36
N THR A 73 22.06 -40.59 -16.17
CA THR A 73 21.01 -40.92 -17.16
C THR A 73 19.69 -40.36 -16.65
N LEU A 74 19.07 -39.50 -17.44
CA LEU A 74 17.79 -38.89 -17.14
C LEU A 74 16.64 -39.73 -17.73
N SER A 75 15.45 -39.56 -17.17
CA SER A 75 14.21 -40.28 -17.59
C SER A 75 13.79 -40.03 -19.03
N ASN A 76 14.17 -38.89 -19.62
CA ASN A 76 13.95 -38.61 -21.03
C ASN A 76 15.03 -39.21 -21.96
N GLY A 77 15.94 -40.03 -21.42
CA GLY A 77 17.02 -40.70 -22.14
C GLY A 77 18.27 -39.86 -22.37
N LEU A 78 18.31 -38.61 -21.89
CA LEU A 78 19.54 -37.80 -21.94
C LEU A 78 20.62 -38.42 -21.04
N ILE A 79 21.85 -38.48 -21.57
CA ILE A 79 23.03 -38.90 -20.83
C ILE A 79 23.93 -37.68 -20.64
N VAL A 80 24.20 -37.35 -19.38
CA VAL A 80 25.10 -36.26 -18.98
C VAL A 80 26.38 -36.87 -18.43
N GLU A 81 27.49 -36.67 -19.14
CA GLU A 81 28.80 -37.16 -18.75
C GLU A 81 29.76 -36.00 -18.47
N ARG A 82 30.55 -36.11 -17.40
CA ARG A 82 31.76 -35.31 -17.18
C ARG A 82 32.92 -36.24 -16.98
N SER A 83 33.91 -36.19 -17.86
CA SER A 83 35.06 -37.09 -17.80
C SER A 83 36.35 -36.46 -18.35
N GLY A 84 37.47 -37.12 -18.09
CA GLY A 84 38.80 -36.69 -18.51
C GLY A 84 39.44 -35.66 -17.56
N LYS A 85 40.69 -35.28 -17.85
CA LYS A 85 41.52 -34.42 -16.99
C LYS A 85 40.88 -33.08 -16.63
N ASN A 86 40.08 -32.53 -17.54
CA ASN A 86 39.38 -31.25 -17.36
C ASN A 86 37.90 -31.42 -16.96
N SER A 87 37.43 -32.67 -16.82
CA SER A 87 36.03 -33.02 -16.56
C SER A 87 35.06 -32.36 -17.54
N THR A 88 35.37 -32.51 -18.83
CA THR A 88 34.62 -31.88 -19.93
C THR A 88 33.20 -32.43 -19.97
N LEU A 89 32.23 -31.53 -20.07
CA LEU A 89 30.81 -31.88 -20.19
C LEU A 89 30.52 -32.46 -21.58
N LYS A 90 29.78 -33.57 -21.60
CA LYS A 90 29.13 -34.13 -22.78
C LYS A 90 27.67 -34.40 -22.42
N VAL A 91 26.75 -33.76 -23.13
CA VAL A 91 25.33 -34.09 -23.06
C VAL A 91 24.99 -34.84 -24.34
N ILE A 92 24.43 -36.04 -24.22
CA ILE A 92 24.12 -36.92 -25.34
C ILE A 92 22.62 -37.17 -25.33
N ASP A 93 21.95 -36.87 -26.44
CA ASP A 93 20.52 -37.13 -26.62
C ASP A 93 20.23 -38.62 -26.91
N PRO A 94 18.97 -39.08 -26.83
CA PRO A 94 18.61 -40.45 -27.15
C PRO A 94 18.94 -40.89 -28.59
N SER A 95 19.14 -39.93 -29.50
CA SER A 95 19.51 -40.18 -30.90
C SER A 95 21.03 -40.24 -31.10
N GLY A 96 21.84 -39.98 -30.05
CA GLY A 96 23.29 -39.96 -30.08
C GLY A 96 23.92 -38.62 -30.43
N ASN A 97 23.15 -37.55 -30.60
CA ASN A 97 23.69 -36.22 -30.88
C ASN A 97 24.20 -35.55 -29.61
N LYS A 98 25.22 -34.70 -29.77
CA LYS A 98 25.77 -33.92 -28.67
C LYS A 98 24.97 -32.63 -28.47
N ALA A 99 24.59 -32.36 -27.24
CA ALA A 99 23.99 -31.11 -26.80
C ALA A 99 24.92 -30.35 -25.82
N GLY A 100 24.59 -29.08 -25.58
CA GLY A 100 25.28 -28.22 -24.62
C GLY A 100 24.54 -28.09 -23.29
N GLN A 101 25.15 -27.35 -22.36
CA GLN A 101 24.57 -27.03 -21.05
C GLN A 101 23.20 -26.34 -21.16
N ASN A 102 22.99 -25.50 -22.19
CA ASN A 102 21.70 -24.82 -22.43
C ASN A 102 20.51 -25.78 -22.54
N LEU A 103 20.72 -27.01 -23.01
CA LEU A 103 19.65 -28.02 -23.05
C LEU A 103 19.26 -28.43 -21.63
N LEU A 104 20.24 -28.63 -20.75
CA LEU A 104 19.99 -28.94 -19.34
C LEU A 104 19.32 -27.76 -18.63
N ASP A 105 19.80 -26.55 -18.87
CA ASP A 105 19.25 -25.33 -18.28
C ASP A 105 17.78 -25.08 -18.69
N SER A 106 17.31 -25.71 -19.77
CA SER A 106 15.91 -25.60 -20.20
C SER A 106 14.93 -26.31 -19.26
N PHE A 107 15.34 -27.36 -18.54
CA PHE A 107 14.47 -28.14 -17.66
C PHE A 107 15.01 -28.37 -16.24
N VAL A 108 16.31 -28.14 -16.00
CA VAL A 108 16.90 -28.16 -14.65
C VAL A 108 16.66 -26.80 -14.01
N GLU A 109 16.21 -26.81 -12.76
CA GLU A 109 16.02 -25.61 -11.95
C GLU A 109 17.20 -25.41 -10.99
N GLU A 110 17.67 -24.17 -10.85
CA GLU A 110 18.86 -23.84 -10.07
C GLU A 110 18.67 -24.18 -8.59
N LEU A 111 17.49 -23.85 -8.06
CA LEU A 111 17.15 -24.13 -6.66
C LEU A 111 16.87 -25.62 -6.42
N ALA A 112 16.51 -26.40 -7.46
CA ALA A 112 16.31 -27.84 -7.33
C ALA A 112 17.62 -28.60 -7.13
N ILE A 113 18.72 -28.11 -7.69
CA ILE A 113 20.06 -28.69 -7.49
C ILE A 113 20.84 -28.03 -6.35
N ASN A 114 20.31 -26.97 -5.74
CA ASN A 114 20.91 -26.27 -4.61
C ASN A 114 19.85 -25.61 -3.73
N LEU A 115 19.09 -26.43 -3.03
CA LEU A 115 18.08 -25.97 -2.08
C LEU A 115 18.64 -25.07 -0.97
N PRO A 116 19.86 -25.30 -0.42
CA PRO A 116 20.46 -24.40 0.57
C PRO A 116 20.51 -22.94 0.14
N LYS A 117 20.74 -22.66 -1.15
CA LYS A 117 20.73 -21.29 -1.67
C LYS A 117 19.38 -20.60 -1.46
N PHE A 118 18.26 -21.31 -1.60
CA PHE A 118 16.94 -20.74 -1.30
C PHE A 118 16.80 -20.47 0.20
N MET A 119 17.26 -21.39 1.04
CA MET A 119 17.19 -21.27 2.50
C MET A 119 17.96 -20.05 3.02
N GLU A 120 19.07 -19.71 2.38
CA GLU A 120 19.96 -18.58 2.73
C GLU A 120 19.47 -17.21 2.20
N GLN A 121 18.47 -17.18 1.31
CA GLN A 121 17.89 -15.92 0.82
C GLN A 121 17.24 -15.10 1.94
N THR A 122 17.10 -13.80 1.73
CA THR A 122 16.34 -12.94 2.66
C THR A 122 14.84 -13.27 2.62
N SER A 123 14.10 -12.98 3.69
CA SER A 123 12.65 -13.23 3.75
C SER A 123 11.89 -12.59 2.58
N LYS A 124 12.31 -11.39 2.17
CA LYS A 124 11.74 -10.67 1.01
C LYS A 124 12.01 -11.36 -0.32
N GLU A 125 13.23 -11.87 -0.53
CA GLU A 125 13.57 -12.61 -1.75
C GLU A 125 12.80 -13.93 -1.84
N LYS A 126 12.62 -14.63 -0.72
CA LYS A 126 11.82 -15.85 -0.64
C LYS A 126 10.36 -15.59 -1.00
N ALA A 127 9.75 -14.56 -0.40
CA ALA A 127 8.38 -14.15 -0.69
C ALA A 127 8.23 -13.72 -2.16
N LYS A 128 9.16 -12.90 -2.67
CA LYS A 128 9.17 -12.48 -4.07
C LYS A 128 9.22 -13.68 -5.03
N THR A 129 10.04 -14.69 -4.72
CA THR A 129 10.13 -15.92 -5.51
C THR A 129 8.77 -16.62 -5.54
N LEU A 130 8.12 -16.80 -4.39
CA LEU A 130 6.77 -17.39 -4.34
C LEU A 130 5.75 -16.56 -5.13
N LEU A 131 5.72 -15.24 -4.95
CA LEU A 131 4.79 -14.32 -5.63
C LEU A 131 4.95 -14.34 -7.16
N GLN A 132 6.18 -14.50 -7.65
CA GLN A 132 6.45 -14.67 -9.08
C GLN A 132 5.90 -15.99 -9.61
N ILE A 133 6.04 -17.07 -8.83
CA ILE A 133 5.58 -18.41 -9.21
C ILE A 133 4.06 -18.47 -9.34
N ILE A 134 3.33 -17.89 -8.39
CA ILE A 134 1.87 -17.85 -8.43
C ILE A 134 1.31 -16.81 -9.43
N GLY A 135 2.18 -16.02 -10.06
CA GLY A 135 1.81 -15.05 -11.11
C GLY A 135 1.14 -13.76 -10.60
N VAL A 136 0.92 -13.61 -9.29
CA VAL A 136 0.27 -12.41 -8.73
C VAL A 136 1.24 -11.29 -8.37
N GLY A 137 2.56 -11.51 -8.49
CA GLY A 137 3.59 -10.52 -8.15
C GLY A 137 3.35 -9.12 -8.73
N PRO A 138 3.14 -8.96 -10.05
CA PRO A 138 2.89 -7.65 -10.65
C PRO A 138 1.62 -6.97 -10.12
N GLN A 139 0.53 -7.73 -9.97
CA GLN A 139 -0.75 -7.23 -9.46
C GLN A 139 -0.63 -6.80 -7.99
N LEU A 140 0.08 -7.59 -7.16
CA LEU A 140 0.33 -7.23 -5.77
C LEU A 140 1.16 -5.96 -5.65
N THR A 141 2.22 -5.83 -6.47
CA THR A 141 3.04 -4.61 -6.51
C THR A 141 2.23 -3.39 -6.91
N GLU A 142 1.31 -3.52 -7.87
CA GLU A 142 0.41 -2.42 -8.25
C GLU A 142 -0.53 -2.02 -7.11
N LEU A 143 -1.13 -2.99 -6.42
CA LEU A 143 -1.99 -2.75 -5.25
C LEU A 143 -1.21 -2.10 -4.10
N GLU A 144 0.04 -2.49 -3.86
CA GLU A 144 0.92 -1.85 -2.87
C GLU A 144 1.23 -0.39 -3.22
N MET A 145 1.50 -0.09 -4.50
CA MET A 145 1.69 1.29 -4.96
C MET A 145 0.41 2.11 -4.80
N GLN A 146 -0.75 1.55 -5.13
CA GLN A 146 -2.05 2.21 -4.97
C GLN A 146 -2.37 2.47 -3.50
N GLU A 147 -2.14 1.49 -2.61
CA GLU A 147 -2.33 1.66 -1.17
C GLU A 147 -1.45 2.78 -0.64
N LYS A 148 -0.16 2.79 -1.01
CA LYS A 148 0.78 3.83 -0.59
C LYS A 148 0.34 5.22 -1.05
N ALA A 149 -0.03 5.36 -2.34
CA ALA A 149 -0.50 6.62 -2.88
C ALA A 149 -1.76 7.13 -2.15
N LYS A 150 -2.73 6.23 -1.89
CA LYS A 150 -3.96 6.56 -1.16
C LYS A 150 -3.72 6.87 0.32
N TYR A 151 -2.76 6.20 0.94
CA TYR A 151 -2.33 6.50 2.29
C TYR A 151 -1.71 7.89 2.40
N ASP A 152 -0.81 8.24 1.47
CA ASP A 152 -0.16 9.56 1.43
C ASP A 152 -1.20 10.67 1.17
N GLU A 153 -2.16 10.44 0.27
CA GLU A 153 -3.31 11.32 0.02
C GLU A 153 -4.16 11.50 1.29
N ARG A 154 -4.51 10.40 1.98
CA ARG A 154 -5.27 10.44 3.24
C ARG A 154 -4.54 11.20 4.33
N HIS A 155 -3.22 11.05 4.42
CA HIS A 155 -2.42 11.78 5.39
C HIS A 155 -2.46 13.29 5.12
N ALA A 156 -2.29 13.72 3.87
CA ALA A 156 -2.38 15.13 3.49
C ALA A 156 -3.77 15.72 3.80
N ILE A 157 -4.84 15.01 3.43
CA ILE A 157 -6.23 15.41 3.73
C ILE A 157 -6.47 15.48 5.25
N GLY A 158 -5.94 14.53 6.03
CA GLY A 158 -6.04 14.55 7.49
C GLY A 158 -5.40 15.80 8.10
N VAL A 159 -4.22 16.19 7.62
CA VAL A 159 -3.54 17.41 8.06
C VAL A 159 -4.38 18.65 7.71
N ILE A 160 -4.95 18.72 6.50
CA ILE A 160 -5.81 19.85 6.09
C ILE A 160 -7.09 19.90 6.92
N ALA A 161 -7.74 18.76 7.14
CA ALA A 161 -8.95 18.66 7.95
C ALA A 161 -8.70 19.18 9.38
N ASP A 162 -7.60 18.74 10.01
CA ASP A 162 -7.24 19.17 11.36
C ASP A 162 -6.92 20.69 11.41
N GLN A 163 -6.28 21.25 10.38
CA GLN A 163 -6.03 22.69 10.28
C GLN A 163 -7.34 23.49 10.14
N LYS A 164 -8.24 23.03 9.26
CA LYS A 164 -9.55 23.67 9.03
C LYS A 164 -10.44 23.60 10.25
N GLU A 165 -10.44 22.48 10.97
CA GLU A 165 -11.23 22.32 12.20
C GLU A 165 -10.71 23.25 13.32
N LYS A 166 -9.38 23.40 13.46
CA LYS A 166 -8.80 24.36 14.40
C LYS A 166 -9.16 25.80 14.02
N PHE A 167 -9.02 26.15 12.75
CA PHE A 167 -9.40 27.47 12.25
C PHE A 167 -10.87 27.79 12.54
N ALA A 168 -11.78 26.84 12.28
CA ALA A 168 -13.21 27.01 12.56
C ALA A 168 -13.50 27.16 14.07
N LYS A 169 -12.80 26.41 14.94
CA LYS A 169 -12.93 26.53 16.39
C LYS A 169 -12.44 27.87 16.94
N GLU A 170 -11.44 28.47 16.30
CA GLU A 170 -10.88 29.77 16.67
C GLU A 170 -11.72 30.97 16.17
N GLN A 171 -12.67 30.74 15.25
CA GLN A 171 -13.55 31.80 14.76
C GLN A 171 -14.50 32.31 15.87
N PRO A 172 -14.69 33.64 15.97
CA PRO A 172 -15.67 34.23 16.87
C PRO A 172 -17.07 33.68 16.58
N TYR A 173 -17.84 33.41 17.65
CA TYR A 173 -19.23 33.01 17.53
C TYR A 173 -20.08 33.81 18.51
N TYR A 174 -21.14 34.42 17.99
CA TYR A 174 -22.06 35.27 18.73
C TYR A 174 -23.41 34.56 18.84
N PRO A 175 -23.75 33.93 19.98
CA PRO A 175 -24.97 33.13 20.12
C PRO A 175 -26.26 33.96 20.05
N ASP A 176 -26.17 35.26 20.34
CA ASP A 176 -27.32 36.17 20.37
C ASP A 176 -27.60 36.84 19.00
N ALA A 177 -26.76 36.58 18.00
CA ALA A 177 -26.94 37.17 16.67
C ALA A 177 -28.01 36.41 15.85
N PRO A 178 -28.88 37.11 15.10
CA PRO A 178 -29.85 36.49 14.20
C PRO A 178 -29.19 35.60 13.13
N LYS A 179 -29.96 34.66 12.55
CA LYS A 179 -29.45 33.77 11.49
C LYS A 179 -29.33 34.43 10.12
N GLU A 180 -30.07 35.52 9.90
CA GLU A 180 -30.13 36.23 8.63
C GLU A 180 -29.78 37.70 8.84
N LEU A 181 -29.25 38.34 7.80
CA LEU A 181 -28.92 39.76 7.84
C LEU A 181 -30.20 40.59 7.99
N VAL A 182 -30.15 41.59 8.85
CA VAL A 182 -31.25 42.53 9.06
C VAL A 182 -31.13 43.65 8.03
N SER A 183 -32.21 43.88 7.27
CA SER A 183 -32.26 44.89 6.22
C SER A 183 -32.41 46.30 6.81
N ILE A 184 -31.55 47.23 6.39
CA ILE A 184 -31.58 48.66 6.78
C ILE A 184 -32.23 49.56 5.72
N SER A 185 -32.71 48.99 4.61
CA SER A 185 -33.17 49.75 3.45
C SER A 185 -34.34 50.69 3.77
N GLU A 186 -35.28 50.24 4.61
CA GLU A 186 -36.45 51.05 5.01
C GLU A 186 -36.05 52.23 5.92
N LEU A 187 -35.09 52.02 6.83
CA LEU A 187 -34.60 53.07 7.74
C LEU A 187 -33.79 54.14 7.01
N ILE A 188 -32.98 53.75 6.01
CA ILE A 188 -32.24 54.70 5.16
C ILE A 188 -33.22 55.57 4.37
N GLN A 189 -34.30 54.98 3.84
CA GLN A 189 -35.30 55.73 3.10
C GLN A 189 -36.03 56.73 4.00
N GLN A 190 -36.42 56.32 5.21
CA GLN A 190 -37.02 57.22 6.21
C GLN A 190 -36.09 58.38 6.61
N GLN A 191 -34.80 58.11 6.79
CA GLN A 191 -33.81 59.15 7.10
C GLN A 191 -33.72 60.19 5.97
N GLN A 192 -33.67 59.74 4.71
CA GLN A 192 -33.60 60.63 3.55
C GLN A 192 -34.84 61.52 3.42
N GLU A 193 -36.04 60.98 3.70
CA GLU A 193 -37.29 61.73 3.68
C GLU A 193 -37.33 62.82 4.77
N ILE A 194 -36.88 62.50 5.99
CA ILE A 194 -36.79 63.47 7.09
C ILE A 194 -35.78 64.58 6.78
N LEU A 195 -34.60 64.22 6.26
CA LEU A 195 -33.57 65.20 5.87
C LEU A 195 -34.06 66.14 4.76
N ALA A 196 -34.83 65.62 3.79
CA ALA A 196 -35.44 66.43 2.75
C ALA A 196 -36.46 67.44 3.32
N LYS A 197 -37.35 66.99 4.21
CA LYS A 197 -38.32 67.87 4.90
C LYS A 197 -37.63 68.95 5.74
N ASN A 198 -36.63 68.57 6.54
CA ASN A 198 -35.88 69.50 7.39
C ASN A 198 -35.13 70.55 6.55
N GLY A 199 -34.59 70.16 5.38
CA GLY A 199 -33.98 71.07 4.41
C GLY A 199 -34.97 72.09 3.84
N GLU A 200 -36.19 71.67 3.49
CA GLU A 200 -37.26 72.56 3.05
C GLU A 200 -37.72 73.53 4.15
N ASN A 201 -37.85 73.04 5.39
CA ASN A 201 -38.22 73.87 6.55
C ASN A 201 -37.18 74.97 6.81
N ALA A 202 -35.89 74.63 6.77
CA ALA A 202 -34.80 75.58 6.91
C ALA A 202 -34.84 76.67 5.82
N ARG A 203 -35.13 76.27 4.57
CA ARG A 203 -35.29 77.21 3.44
C ARG A 203 -36.47 78.17 3.64
N LYS A 204 -37.61 77.67 4.13
CA LYS A 204 -38.80 78.51 4.45
C LYS A 204 -38.49 79.51 5.56
N ARG A 205 -37.79 79.09 6.63
CA ARG A 205 -37.35 80.00 7.72
C ARG A 205 -36.40 81.09 7.23
N GLN A 206 -35.44 80.75 6.36
CA GLN A 206 -34.55 81.77 5.76
C GLN A 206 -35.30 82.76 4.88
N ASN A 207 -36.30 82.30 4.12
CA ASN A 207 -37.12 83.17 3.27
C ASN A 207 -37.96 84.15 4.11
N LEU A 208 -38.49 83.71 5.25
CA LEU A 208 -39.20 84.58 6.20
C LEU A 208 -38.33 85.73 6.69
N ILE A 209 -37.10 85.43 7.12
CA ILE A 209 -36.14 86.45 7.61
C ILE A 209 -35.80 87.45 6.50
N ALA A 210 -35.60 86.97 5.26
CA ALA A 210 -35.31 87.83 4.11
C ALA A 210 -36.48 88.78 3.80
N ILE A 211 -37.71 88.27 3.80
CA ILE A 211 -38.92 89.06 3.53
C ILE A 211 -39.18 90.07 4.66
N GLN A 212 -38.93 89.72 5.93
CA GLN A 212 -39.05 90.65 7.06
C GLN A 212 -38.09 91.83 6.94
N ASN A 213 -36.83 91.57 6.58
CA ASN A 213 -35.83 92.62 6.36
C ASN A 213 -36.20 93.52 5.17
N GLN A 214 -36.73 92.92 4.09
CA GLN A 214 -37.23 93.67 2.93
C GLN A 214 -38.46 94.52 3.28
N HIS A 215 -39.37 93.98 4.09
CA HIS A 215 -40.55 94.70 4.56
C HIS A 215 -40.15 95.88 5.43
N ALA A 216 -39.25 95.71 6.41
CA ALA A 216 -38.76 96.80 7.25
C ALA A 216 -38.08 97.91 6.45
N SER A 217 -37.28 97.55 5.44
CA SER A 217 -36.66 98.51 4.52
C SER A 217 -37.68 99.21 3.63
N ALA A 218 -38.74 98.51 3.20
CA ALA A 218 -39.82 99.09 2.41
C ALA A 218 -40.70 100.02 3.26
N THR A 219 -40.94 99.71 4.54
CA THR A 219 -41.70 100.58 5.46
C THR A 219 -41.01 101.93 5.66
N ALA A 220 -39.69 101.95 5.83
CA ALA A 220 -38.92 103.19 5.92
C ALA A 220 -38.96 104.01 4.61
N GLU A 221 -39.06 103.33 3.47
CA GLU A 221 -39.20 103.97 2.16
C GLU A 221 -40.65 104.43 1.89
N VAL A 222 -41.65 103.78 2.48
CA VAL A 222 -43.06 104.16 2.42
C VAL A 222 -43.33 105.45 3.19
N GLU A 223 -42.75 105.66 4.37
CA GLU A 223 -42.83 106.96 5.08
C GLU A 223 -42.29 108.12 4.21
N ARG A 224 -41.29 107.86 3.38
CA ARG A 224 -40.75 108.82 2.41
C ARG A 224 -41.70 109.06 1.22
N LEU A 225 -42.42 108.02 0.80
CA LEU A 225 -43.37 108.03 -0.33
C LEU A 225 -44.82 108.37 0.09
N GLU A 226 -45.12 108.48 1.38
CA GLU A 226 -46.42 108.95 1.90
C GLU A 226 -46.74 110.38 1.44
N GLN A 227 -45.71 111.16 1.10
CA GLN A 227 -45.83 112.45 0.40
C GLN A 227 -46.24 112.31 -1.09
N LEU A 228 -46.13 111.12 -1.69
CA LEU A 228 -46.48 110.76 -3.08
C LEU A 228 -47.75 109.86 -3.17
N LEU A 229 -48.32 109.46 -2.03
CA LEU A 229 -49.38 108.43 -1.83
C LEU A 229 -50.76 108.75 -2.40
N ALA A 230 -51.01 109.97 -2.90
CA ALA A 230 -52.30 110.28 -3.51
C ALA A 230 -52.55 109.45 -4.78
N ASP A 231 -51.50 109.13 -5.55
CA ASP A 231 -51.61 108.47 -6.86
C ASP A 231 -51.48 106.93 -6.82
N ALA A 232 -51.07 106.35 -5.69
CA ALA A 232 -50.67 104.93 -5.62
C ALA A 232 -51.70 103.97 -4.99
N ARG A 233 -52.91 104.45 -4.65
CA ARG A 233 -53.97 103.65 -3.98
C ARG A 233 -54.50 102.47 -4.79
N THR A 234 -54.33 102.46 -6.11
CA THR A 234 -54.79 101.36 -6.98
C THR A 234 -53.85 100.14 -7.01
N LYS A 235 -52.65 100.23 -6.42
CA LYS A 235 -51.67 99.12 -6.36
C LYS A 235 -51.73 98.28 -5.08
N GLU A 236 -52.35 98.80 -4.02
CA GLU A 236 -52.41 98.21 -2.68
C GLU A 236 -53.16 96.86 -2.64
N GLU A 237 -54.22 96.74 -3.44
CA GLU A 237 -55.18 95.62 -3.34
C GLU A 237 -54.61 94.27 -3.82
N LYS A 238 -53.53 94.27 -4.62
CA LYS A 238 -52.86 93.03 -5.08
C LYS A 238 -51.86 92.45 -4.08
N LEU A 239 -51.19 93.28 -3.29
CA LEU A 239 -50.13 92.83 -2.37
C LEU A 239 -50.67 92.29 -1.04
N ALA A 240 -51.89 92.65 -0.67
CA ALA A 240 -52.57 92.12 0.52
C ALA A 240 -52.90 90.62 0.42
N GLN A 241 -53.06 90.08 -0.79
CA GLN A 241 -53.32 88.66 -1.01
C GLN A 241 -52.05 87.80 -0.85
N ASP A 242 -50.89 88.30 -1.27
CA ASP A 242 -49.62 87.56 -1.18
C ASP A 242 -49.09 87.44 0.28
N LEU A 243 -49.45 88.39 1.16
CA LEU A 243 -49.04 88.42 2.57
C LEU A 243 -49.85 87.44 3.44
N ALA A 244 -51.11 87.17 3.09
CA ALA A 244 -51.96 86.22 3.80
C ALA A 244 -51.56 84.75 3.58
N ILE A 245 -51.08 84.42 2.37
CA ILE A 245 -50.61 83.07 2.01
C ILE A 245 -49.34 82.72 2.80
N ALA A 246 -48.40 83.65 2.95
CA ALA A 246 -47.13 83.41 3.64
C ALA A 246 -47.24 83.28 5.17
N ASN A 247 -48.28 83.83 5.81
CA ASN A 247 -48.47 83.75 7.26
C ASN A 247 -49.06 82.41 7.75
N THR A 248 -49.67 81.63 6.84
CA THR A 248 -50.35 80.37 7.21
C THR A 248 -49.39 79.17 7.17
N ASP A 249 -48.31 79.25 6.39
CA ASP A 249 -47.38 78.13 6.14
C ASP A 249 -46.22 78.01 7.14
N ALA A 250 -46.10 78.90 8.14
CA ALA A 250 -44.92 79.00 9.00
C ALA A 250 -45.13 78.59 10.47
N MET A 251 -46.37 78.39 10.94
CA MET A 251 -46.62 78.09 12.37
C MET A 251 -46.58 76.59 12.74
N ASP A 252 -46.64 75.67 11.75
CA ASP A 252 -46.68 74.22 11.98
C ASP A 252 -45.41 73.46 11.52
N LEU A 253 -44.24 74.11 11.54
CA LEU A 253 -42.97 73.47 11.15
C LEU A 253 -42.15 73.03 12.37
N ILE A 254 -42.42 71.81 12.83
CA ILE A 254 -41.62 71.07 13.81
C ILE A 254 -40.64 70.17 13.04
N ASP A 255 -39.34 70.28 13.31
CA ASP A 255 -38.32 69.43 12.68
C ASP A 255 -38.34 68.04 13.32
N GLU A 256 -38.34 66.99 12.51
CA GLU A 256 -38.30 65.59 12.98
C GLU A 256 -36.83 65.19 13.26
N SER A 257 -36.56 64.58 14.41
CA SER A 257 -35.20 64.14 14.81
C SER A 257 -34.82 62.83 14.13
N THR A 258 -33.62 62.73 13.57
CA THR A 258 -33.07 61.49 13.00
C THR A 258 -32.29 60.64 14.01
N GLU A 259 -32.14 61.09 15.26
CA GLU A 259 -31.27 60.41 16.25
C GLU A 259 -31.68 58.97 16.56
N GLU A 260 -32.99 58.67 16.63
CA GLU A 260 -33.48 57.31 16.88
C GLU A 260 -33.24 56.38 15.68
N ILE A 261 -33.33 56.92 14.46
CA ILE A 261 -33.06 56.18 13.22
C ILE A 261 -31.55 55.92 13.09
N GLU A 262 -30.71 56.90 13.41
CA GLU A 262 -29.24 56.75 13.39
C GLU A 262 -28.74 55.72 14.41
N LYS A 263 -29.32 55.70 15.62
CA LYS A 263 -29.05 54.65 16.61
C LYS A 263 -29.47 53.28 16.12
N SER A 264 -30.66 53.18 15.53
CA SER A 264 -31.18 51.91 14.99
C SER A 264 -30.32 51.37 13.85
N ILE A 265 -29.82 52.24 12.95
CA ILE A 265 -28.89 51.86 11.88
C ILE A 265 -27.56 51.35 12.47
N ALA A 266 -26.99 52.06 13.45
CA ALA A 266 -25.75 51.64 14.10
C ALA A 266 -25.87 50.29 14.82
N GLU A 267 -26.99 50.06 15.52
CA GLU A 267 -27.29 48.78 16.18
C GLU A 267 -27.44 47.64 15.17
N ILE A 268 -28.15 47.87 14.06
CA ILE A 268 -28.31 46.86 13.00
C ILE A 268 -26.98 46.55 12.30
N ASP A 269 -26.12 47.53 12.08
CA ASP A 269 -24.79 47.29 11.52
C ASP A 269 -23.91 46.45 12.45
N GLU A 270 -24.01 46.67 13.77
CA GLU A 270 -23.31 45.83 14.75
C GLU A 270 -23.86 44.40 14.79
N ILE A 271 -25.19 44.24 14.70
CA ILE A 271 -25.84 42.94 14.57
C ILE A 271 -25.35 42.24 13.29
N ASN A 272 -25.41 42.91 12.14
CA ASN A 272 -24.99 42.34 10.85
C ASN A 272 -23.50 41.96 10.84
N ARG A 273 -22.64 42.70 11.55
CA ARG A 273 -21.23 42.32 11.74
C ARG A 273 -21.11 40.98 12.50
N LYS A 274 -21.91 40.78 13.55
CA LYS A 274 -21.95 39.51 14.31
C LYS A 274 -22.53 38.36 13.47
N VAL A 275 -23.58 38.61 12.69
CA VAL A 275 -24.16 37.62 11.77
C VAL A 275 -23.14 37.18 10.71
N ARG A 276 -22.39 38.12 10.11
CA ARG A 276 -21.32 37.78 9.15
C ARG A 276 -20.23 36.90 9.78
N ALA A 277 -19.79 37.23 10.99
CA ALA A 277 -18.81 36.42 11.71
C ALA A 277 -19.31 34.98 11.97
N ASN A 278 -20.58 34.82 12.32
CA ASN A 278 -21.19 33.49 12.47
C ASN A 278 -21.26 32.74 11.14
N LEU A 279 -21.68 33.40 10.04
CA LEU A 279 -21.71 32.77 8.71
C LEU A 279 -20.32 32.34 8.22
N ASP A 280 -19.29 33.14 8.51
CA ASP A 280 -17.90 32.81 8.20
C ASP A 280 -17.43 31.59 9.01
N LYS A 281 -17.84 31.48 10.27
CA LYS A 281 -17.59 30.30 11.10
C LYS A 281 -18.32 29.06 10.60
N ASP A 282 -19.62 29.16 10.31
CA ASP A 282 -20.42 28.04 9.80
C ASP A 282 -19.83 27.50 8.49
N LYS A 283 -19.39 28.39 7.59
CA LYS A 283 -18.69 28.02 6.37
C LYS A 283 -17.36 27.32 6.64
N ALA A 284 -16.58 27.80 7.61
CA ALA A 284 -15.33 27.16 8.00
C ALA A 284 -15.55 25.77 8.62
N GLU A 285 -16.62 25.58 9.38
CA GLU A 285 -17.03 24.27 9.92
C GLU A 285 -17.49 23.30 8.82
N GLU A 286 -18.25 23.79 7.83
CA GLU A 286 -18.70 23.00 6.68
C GLU A 286 -17.52 22.56 5.80
N ASP A 287 -16.58 23.46 5.51
CA ASP A 287 -15.31 23.14 4.83
C ASP A 287 -14.55 22.03 5.59
N ALA A 288 -14.39 22.17 6.91
CA ALA A 288 -13.69 21.19 7.74
C ALA A 288 -14.38 19.81 7.70
N LYS A 289 -15.72 19.80 7.73
CA LYS A 289 -16.53 18.59 7.61
C LYS A 289 -16.35 17.91 6.26
N GLY A 290 -16.32 18.66 5.17
CA GLY A 290 -16.07 18.13 3.83
C GLY A 290 -14.73 17.40 3.71
N TYR A 291 -13.65 17.97 4.26
CA TYR A 291 -12.35 17.27 4.32
C TYR A 291 -12.37 16.03 5.21
N ARG A 292 -13.16 16.04 6.30
CA ARG A 292 -13.32 14.86 7.17
C ARG A 292 -14.09 13.73 6.49
N GLU A 293 -15.03 14.06 5.62
CA GLU A 293 -15.74 13.07 4.79
C GLU A 293 -14.78 12.44 3.76
N GLN A 294 -13.97 13.25 3.05
CA GLN A 294 -12.92 12.75 2.15
C GLN A 294 -11.92 11.83 2.86
N TYR A 295 -11.54 12.16 4.10
CA TYR A 295 -10.69 11.30 4.92
C TYR A 295 -11.31 9.91 5.13
N LYS A 296 -12.61 9.85 5.48
CA LYS A 296 -13.34 8.60 5.70
C LYS A 296 -13.47 7.78 4.41
N GLU A 297 -13.70 8.44 3.28
CA GLU A 297 -13.74 7.78 1.97
C GLU A 297 -12.40 7.14 1.63
N LEU A 298 -11.29 7.86 1.82
CA LEU A 298 -9.95 7.31 1.61
C LEU A 298 -9.64 6.14 2.55
N ASP A 299 -10.14 6.18 3.79
CA ASP A 299 -10.03 5.06 4.73
C ASP A 299 -10.73 3.79 4.20
N ASN A 300 -11.92 3.95 3.63
CA ASN A 300 -12.65 2.84 3.01
C ASN A 300 -11.93 2.31 1.76
N VAL A 301 -11.37 3.20 0.92
CA VAL A 301 -10.60 2.80 -0.26
C VAL A 301 -9.34 2.02 0.13
N ILE A 302 -8.61 2.47 1.15
CA ILE A 302 -7.43 1.74 1.66
C ILE A 302 -7.85 0.36 2.21
N ALA A 303 -8.96 0.30 2.96
CA ALA A 303 -9.48 -0.97 3.47
C ALA A 303 -9.87 -1.93 2.34
N ASP A 304 -10.46 -1.44 1.25
CA ASP A 304 -10.80 -2.25 0.09
C ASP A 304 -9.56 -2.73 -0.66
N ILE A 305 -8.55 -1.87 -0.88
CA ILE A 305 -7.26 -2.28 -1.49
C ILE A 305 -6.60 -3.37 -0.64
N ARG A 306 -6.59 -3.23 0.69
CA ARG A 306 -6.06 -4.26 1.60
C ARG A 306 -6.80 -5.57 1.45
N LYS A 307 -8.14 -5.52 1.38
CA LYS A 307 -8.97 -6.70 1.13
C LYS A 307 -8.64 -7.34 -0.22
N GLN A 308 -8.51 -6.57 -1.29
CA GLN A 308 -8.12 -7.06 -2.61
C GLN A 308 -6.75 -7.76 -2.58
N LYS A 309 -5.76 -7.22 -1.86
CA LYS A 309 -4.45 -7.89 -1.67
C LYS A 309 -4.61 -9.23 -0.95
N THR A 310 -5.40 -9.27 0.14
CA THR A 310 -5.66 -10.51 0.88
C THR A 310 -6.40 -11.53 0.01
N ASP A 311 -7.40 -11.11 -0.75
CA ASP A 311 -8.18 -11.96 -1.65
C ASP A 311 -7.30 -12.50 -2.79
N LEU A 312 -6.39 -11.69 -3.32
CA LEU A 312 -5.43 -12.07 -4.36
C LEU A 312 -4.47 -13.17 -3.86
N LEU A 313 -4.02 -13.08 -2.61
CA LEU A 313 -3.14 -14.07 -1.99
C LEU A 313 -3.88 -15.33 -1.56
N THR A 314 -5.13 -15.21 -1.12
CA THR A 314 -5.96 -16.34 -0.64
C THR A 314 -6.46 -17.21 -1.79
N ASN A 315 -6.77 -16.60 -2.94
CA ASN A 315 -7.23 -17.33 -4.13
C ASN A 315 -6.08 -17.84 -5.02
N ALA A 316 -4.83 -17.56 -4.67
CA ALA A 316 -3.68 -18.03 -5.42
C ALA A 316 -3.48 -19.54 -5.22
N ASP A 317 -3.13 -20.25 -6.31
CA ASP A 317 -2.80 -21.67 -6.28
C ASP A 317 -1.42 -21.90 -5.64
N LEU A 318 -1.40 -21.90 -4.31
CA LEU A 318 -0.19 -22.02 -3.50
C LEU A 318 0.32 -23.47 -3.48
N PRO A 319 1.65 -23.67 -3.51
CA PRO A 319 2.24 -25.00 -3.67
C PRO A 319 2.12 -25.90 -2.43
N LEU A 320 1.77 -25.34 -1.27
CA LEU A 320 1.64 -26.08 -0.02
C LEU A 320 0.50 -25.50 0.81
N SER A 321 -0.35 -26.36 1.37
CA SER A 321 -1.45 -25.95 2.24
C SER A 321 -0.91 -25.25 3.49
N GLY A 322 -1.48 -24.10 3.85
CA GLY A 322 -1.04 -23.30 5.00
C GLY A 322 0.16 -22.40 4.71
N LEU A 323 0.71 -22.41 3.48
CA LEU A 323 1.63 -21.38 3.02
C LEU A 323 0.84 -20.09 2.72
N SER A 324 1.41 -18.94 3.00
CA SER A 324 0.88 -17.63 2.61
C SER A 324 1.99 -16.58 2.55
N VAL A 325 1.66 -15.38 2.09
CA VAL A 325 2.54 -14.21 2.13
C VAL A 325 1.84 -13.12 2.94
N ASP A 326 2.55 -12.51 3.88
CA ASP A 326 2.08 -11.31 4.60
C ASP A 326 3.23 -10.32 4.70
N ASP A 327 2.96 -9.04 4.41
CA ASP A 327 3.93 -7.94 4.39
C ASP A 327 5.26 -8.27 3.65
N GLY A 328 5.17 -9.03 2.55
CA GLY A 328 6.33 -9.45 1.77
C GLY A 328 7.22 -10.49 2.46
N GLU A 329 6.70 -11.22 3.44
CA GLU A 329 7.35 -12.35 4.10
C GLU A 329 6.55 -13.65 3.89
N LEU A 330 7.25 -14.79 3.86
CA LEU A 330 6.62 -16.10 3.81
C LEU A 330 6.10 -16.50 5.19
N LEU A 331 4.86 -16.97 5.22
CA LEU A 331 4.27 -17.62 6.38
C LEU A 331 3.89 -19.05 6.05
N TYR A 332 4.11 -19.96 7.01
CA TYR A 332 3.65 -21.33 6.94
C TYR A 332 2.98 -21.69 8.26
N LEU A 333 1.71 -22.10 8.19
CA LEU A 333 0.87 -22.35 9.36
C LEU A 333 0.86 -21.16 10.35
N GLY A 334 0.88 -19.94 9.80
CA GLY A 334 0.91 -18.68 10.56
C GLY A 334 2.27 -18.29 11.13
N GLN A 335 3.34 -19.07 10.90
CA GLN A 335 4.69 -18.76 11.39
C GLN A 335 5.55 -18.13 10.30
N ARG A 336 6.31 -17.09 10.65
CA ARG A 336 7.36 -16.52 9.79
C ARG A 336 8.53 -17.48 9.63
N TRP A 337 9.33 -17.29 8.58
CA TRP A 337 10.42 -18.19 8.20
C TRP A 337 11.42 -18.52 9.34
N ASP A 338 11.79 -17.52 10.13
CA ASP A 338 12.71 -17.65 11.26
C ASP A 338 12.14 -18.46 12.44
N ASN A 339 10.81 -18.49 12.56
CA ASN A 339 10.09 -19.28 13.56
C ASN A 339 9.70 -20.68 13.08
N MET A 340 9.94 -21.02 11.81
CA MET A 340 9.70 -22.38 11.29
C MET A 340 10.78 -23.34 11.79
N SER A 341 10.39 -24.58 12.08
CA SER A 341 11.37 -25.65 12.32
C SER A 341 12.18 -25.94 11.06
N GLY A 342 13.37 -26.52 11.21
CA GLY A 342 14.19 -26.91 10.07
C GLY A 342 13.48 -27.87 9.10
N SER A 343 12.68 -28.81 9.62
CA SER A 343 11.84 -29.69 8.80
C SER A 343 10.77 -28.93 8.01
N GLN A 344 10.10 -27.94 8.62
CA GLN A 344 9.11 -27.10 7.94
C GLN A 344 9.77 -26.25 6.84
N GLN A 345 10.92 -25.65 7.12
CA GLN A 345 11.64 -24.86 6.12
C GLN A 345 12.03 -25.72 4.90
N LEU A 346 12.48 -26.96 5.12
CA LEU A 346 12.79 -27.91 4.04
C LEU A 346 11.54 -28.29 3.22
N GLN A 347 10.41 -28.54 3.87
CA GLN A 347 9.14 -28.83 3.20
C GLN A 347 8.68 -27.64 2.34
N VAL A 348 8.65 -26.44 2.92
CA VAL A 348 8.25 -25.20 2.23
C VAL A 348 9.17 -24.92 1.05
N ALA A 349 10.50 -24.97 1.26
CA ALA A 349 11.47 -24.76 0.20
C ALA A 349 11.26 -25.74 -0.96
N THR A 350 11.05 -27.02 -0.64
CA THR A 350 10.81 -28.06 -1.66
C THR A 350 9.53 -27.79 -2.46
N ALA A 351 8.44 -27.42 -1.79
CA ALA A 351 7.18 -27.08 -2.45
C ALA A 351 7.29 -25.86 -3.38
N ILE A 352 8.00 -24.82 -2.94
CA ILE A 352 8.24 -23.62 -3.76
C ILE A 352 9.06 -23.97 -5.01
N VAL A 353 10.18 -24.67 -4.84
CA VAL A 353 11.06 -25.07 -5.95
C VAL A 353 10.33 -25.97 -6.96
N ARG A 354 9.48 -26.88 -6.47
CA ARG A 354 8.64 -27.74 -7.30
C ARG A 354 7.76 -26.94 -8.26
N LYS A 355 7.14 -25.86 -7.77
CA LYS A 355 6.22 -25.02 -8.56
C LYS A 355 6.97 -24.06 -9.48
N LEU A 356 8.22 -23.71 -9.17
CA LEU A 356 9.05 -22.79 -9.95
C LEU A 356 9.32 -23.30 -11.37
N LYS A 357 9.65 -24.58 -11.51
CA LYS A 357 9.91 -25.20 -12.82
C LYS A 357 9.33 -26.60 -12.89
N PRO A 358 8.06 -26.74 -13.32
CA PRO A 358 7.38 -28.03 -13.37
C PRO A 358 8.07 -29.05 -14.28
N GLU A 359 8.90 -28.67 -15.26
CA GLU A 359 9.65 -29.65 -16.05
C GLU A 359 10.76 -30.35 -15.24
N CYS A 360 11.29 -29.70 -14.20
CA CYS A 360 12.26 -30.29 -13.28
C CYS A 360 11.56 -31.28 -12.36
N GLY A 361 11.78 -32.58 -12.59
CA GLY A 361 11.10 -33.65 -11.86
C GLY A 361 11.80 -34.10 -10.59
N PHE A 362 12.92 -33.47 -10.21
CA PHE A 362 13.69 -33.88 -9.05
C PHE A 362 14.16 -32.68 -8.21
N VAL A 363 14.52 -32.95 -6.95
CA VAL A 363 15.09 -31.97 -6.01
C VAL A 363 16.19 -32.64 -5.17
N LEU A 364 17.27 -31.91 -4.91
CA LEU A 364 18.37 -32.33 -4.05
C LEU A 364 18.22 -31.69 -2.67
N ILE A 365 18.17 -32.51 -1.64
CA ILE A 365 17.91 -32.05 -0.26
C ILE A 365 19.03 -32.52 0.66
N ASP A 366 19.75 -31.59 1.28
CA ASP A 366 20.72 -31.93 2.32
C ASP A 366 20.10 -31.82 3.72
N LYS A 367 20.69 -32.53 4.67
CA LYS A 367 20.38 -32.47 6.11
C LYS A 367 18.98 -32.95 6.52
N LEU A 368 18.54 -34.09 5.98
CA LEU A 368 17.26 -34.68 6.38
C LEU A 368 17.23 -35.24 7.81
N GLU A 369 18.35 -35.23 8.54
CA GLU A 369 18.36 -35.50 10.00
C GLU A 369 17.51 -34.51 10.81
N GLN A 370 17.07 -33.39 10.22
CA GLN A 370 16.13 -32.45 10.82
C GLN A 370 14.68 -32.99 10.89
N MET A 371 14.39 -34.12 10.22
CA MET A 371 13.08 -34.77 10.25
C MET A 371 13.14 -36.04 11.10
N ASP A 372 12.18 -36.20 12.02
CA ASP A 372 11.93 -37.49 12.64
C ASP A 372 11.34 -38.49 11.63
N GLN A 373 11.18 -39.75 12.04
CA GLN A 373 10.74 -40.81 11.14
C GLN A 373 9.32 -40.60 10.62
N LEU A 374 8.42 -40.04 11.44
CA LEU A 374 7.04 -39.76 11.06
C LEU A 374 7.00 -38.65 9.99
N THR A 375 7.66 -37.52 10.27
CA THR A 375 7.77 -36.39 9.35
C THR A 375 8.39 -36.81 8.02
N LEU A 376 9.37 -37.71 8.06
CA LEU A 376 10.02 -38.23 6.87
C LEU A 376 9.08 -39.10 6.02
N GLN A 377 8.24 -39.92 6.65
CA GLN A 377 7.22 -40.72 5.97
C GLN A 377 6.15 -39.82 5.33
N GLU A 378 5.66 -38.83 6.08
CA GLU A 378 4.68 -37.85 5.56
C GLU A 378 5.25 -37.05 4.39
N PHE A 379 6.51 -36.61 4.50
CA PHE A 379 7.20 -35.90 3.43
C PHE A 379 7.42 -36.77 2.19
N GLY A 380 7.80 -38.04 2.38
CA GLY A 380 7.92 -39.03 1.30
C GLY A 380 6.59 -39.26 0.58
N ALA A 381 5.50 -39.45 1.32
CA ALA A 381 4.16 -39.63 0.75
C ALA A 381 3.68 -38.38 -0.01
N TRP A 382 3.99 -37.18 0.50
CA TRP A 382 3.72 -35.93 -0.21
C TRP A 382 4.50 -35.83 -1.52
N LEU A 383 5.80 -36.18 -1.52
CA LEU A 383 6.63 -36.22 -2.74
C LEU A 383 6.08 -37.19 -3.79
N GLU A 384 5.61 -38.36 -3.38
CA GLU A 384 4.98 -39.33 -4.28
C GLU A 384 3.69 -38.78 -4.88
N LYS A 385 2.83 -38.16 -4.07
CA LYS A 385 1.59 -37.52 -4.53
C LYS A 385 1.86 -36.40 -5.54
N GLU A 386 2.91 -35.61 -5.32
CA GLU A 386 3.34 -34.54 -6.23
C GLU A 386 4.11 -35.04 -7.46
N GLY A 387 4.43 -36.35 -7.53
CA GLY A 387 5.24 -36.93 -8.59
C GLY A 387 6.66 -36.36 -8.64
N LEU A 388 7.21 -35.95 -7.49
CA LEU A 388 8.53 -35.34 -7.36
C LEU A 388 9.55 -36.36 -6.82
N GLN A 389 10.72 -36.44 -7.44
CA GLN A 389 11.84 -37.24 -6.97
C GLN A 389 12.72 -36.41 -6.03
N ALA A 390 12.82 -36.77 -4.74
CA ALA A 390 13.80 -36.16 -3.85
C ALA A 390 15.00 -37.10 -3.67
N ILE A 391 16.20 -36.60 -3.96
CA ILE A 391 17.45 -37.29 -3.62
C ILE A 391 18.06 -36.54 -2.46
N ALA A 392 18.13 -37.20 -1.31
CA ALA A 392 18.42 -36.53 -0.07
C ALA A 392 19.48 -37.22 0.76
N THR A 393 20.23 -36.46 1.56
CA THR A 393 21.25 -36.98 2.46
C THR A 393 20.79 -36.92 3.90
N ARG A 394 21.07 -37.99 4.65
CA ARG A 394 20.74 -38.10 6.08
C ARG A 394 21.89 -38.77 6.82
N VAL A 395 22.19 -38.31 8.04
CA VAL A 395 23.11 -39.01 8.94
C VAL A 395 22.37 -40.19 9.59
N SER A 396 22.34 -41.33 8.90
CA SER A 396 21.72 -42.56 9.38
C SER A 396 22.27 -43.77 8.64
N THR A 397 22.27 -44.93 9.29
CA THR A 397 22.51 -46.24 8.66
C THR A 397 21.30 -47.16 8.81
N GLY A 398 20.14 -46.60 9.15
CA GLY A 398 18.89 -47.32 9.35
C GLY A 398 18.20 -47.74 8.05
N GLY A 399 17.14 -48.54 8.19
CA GLY A 399 16.38 -49.11 7.08
C GLY A 399 15.59 -48.10 6.24
N GLU A 400 15.50 -46.83 6.67
CA GLU A 400 14.96 -45.74 5.86
C GLU A 400 15.89 -45.31 4.71
N CYS A 401 17.19 -45.66 4.80
CA CYS A 401 18.16 -45.29 3.77
C CYS A 401 18.03 -46.20 2.55
N SER A 402 17.97 -45.61 1.36
CA SER A 402 17.94 -46.36 0.08
C SER A 402 19.33 -46.87 -0.30
N VAL A 403 20.37 -46.11 0.06
CA VAL A 403 21.78 -46.46 -0.13
C VAL A 403 22.58 -45.95 1.06
N ILE A 404 23.60 -46.68 1.47
CA ILE A 404 24.55 -46.24 2.49
C ILE A 404 25.88 -45.90 1.82
N ILE A 405 26.46 -44.75 2.19
CA ILE A 405 27.81 -44.37 1.78
C ILE A 405 28.80 -44.70 2.89
N GLU A 406 29.76 -45.56 2.56
CA GLU A 406 30.85 -45.99 3.44
C GLU A 406 32.19 -45.85 2.72
N ASP A 407 33.09 -45.05 3.28
CA ASP A 407 34.42 -44.74 2.76
C ASP A 407 34.41 -44.37 1.25
N GLY A 408 33.40 -43.59 0.85
CA GLY A 408 33.21 -43.13 -0.52
C GLY A 408 32.65 -44.17 -1.49
N TYR A 409 32.22 -45.35 -1.02
CA TYR A 409 31.53 -46.36 -1.80
C TYR A 409 30.04 -46.40 -1.49
N SER A 410 29.22 -46.74 -2.49
CA SER A 410 27.80 -47.07 -2.28
C SER A 410 27.66 -48.54 -1.85
N VAL A 411 27.04 -48.77 -0.71
CA VAL A 411 26.72 -50.08 -0.15
C VAL A 411 25.19 -50.19 -0.04
N THR A 412 24.64 -51.34 -0.43
CA THR A 412 23.23 -51.64 -0.18
C THR A 412 23.00 -51.78 1.32
N PRO A 413 21.98 -51.13 1.90
CA PRO A 413 21.67 -51.28 3.32
C PRO A 413 21.42 -52.76 3.62
N GLU A 414 22.03 -53.28 4.68
CA GLU A 414 21.64 -54.59 5.21
C GLU A 414 20.19 -54.46 5.68
N THR A 415 19.28 -55.28 5.13
CA THR A 415 17.94 -55.44 5.71
C THR A 415 18.12 -55.92 7.13
N ILE A 416 17.97 -55.02 8.10
CA ILE A 416 17.83 -55.40 9.50
C ILE A 416 16.54 -56.20 9.57
N GLN A 417 16.66 -57.53 9.52
CA GLN A 417 15.62 -58.40 10.06
C GLN A 417 15.41 -57.92 11.48
N THR A 418 14.21 -57.40 11.75
CA THR A 418 13.76 -57.12 13.10
C THR A 418 14.10 -58.38 13.91
N PRO A 419 14.91 -58.30 14.99
CA PRO A 419 15.13 -59.46 15.82
C PRO A 419 13.75 -59.95 16.23
N GLN A 420 13.42 -61.19 15.89
CA GLN A 420 12.25 -61.86 16.41
C GLN A 420 12.24 -61.60 17.92
N GLY A 421 11.18 -60.92 18.37
CA GLY A 421 11.06 -60.45 19.75
C GLY A 421 11.48 -61.55 20.72
N TRP A 422 12.40 -61.21 21.61
CA TRP A 422 12.80 -62.08 22.69
C TRP A 422 11.56 -62.35 23.56
N GLN A 423 10.91 -63.50 23.35
CA GLN A 423 9.92 -64.06 24.28
C GLN A 423 10.69 -64.74 25.41
N GLY A 424 11.09 -63.95 26.39
CA GLY A 424 11.73 -64.47 27.59
C GLY A 424 11.45 -63.54 28.75
N GLY A 425 10.41 -63.86 29.52
CA GLY A 425 10.19 -63.22 30.81
C GLY A 425 11.32 -63.55 31.77
N PHE A 426 11.75 -62.57 32.55
CA PHE A 426 11.44 -62.42 33.98
C PHE A 426 11.69 -60.97 34.39
#